data_AF-A0ABD0QH64-F1
#
_entry.id   AF-A0ABD0QH64-F1
#
_cell.length_a   1.000
_cell.length_b   1.000
_cell.length_c   1.000
_cell.angle_alpha   90.00
_cell.angle_beta   90.00
_cell.angle_gamma   90.00
#
_symmetry.space_group_name_H-M   'P 1'
#
loop_
_entity.id
_entity.type
_entity.pdbx_description
1 polymer ?
#
loop_
_entity_poly.entity_id
_entity_poly.type
_entity_poly.pdbx_seq_one_letter_code
_entity_poly.pdbx_strand_id
1 'polypeptide(L)'
;MLNDDAISLTSSDLAASALLGSGQDNIDGMRKNSYERMRPIEEMLASYLSMVLQAYQADLIKDLDKGQVLSPDKVAELRHTTDVALRATKQAATAIGRSIVVAERHLWVNLADIGKKEKGFFLNAPVSPFELFGTSIET
;
A
#
# COMPACT_ATOMS: atom_id res chain seq x y z
N MET A 1 33.68 13.92 -46.99
CA MET A 1 32.67 13.03 -47.60
C MET A 1 32.02 12.28 -46.44
N LEU A 2 30.71 12.43 -46.30
CA LEU A 2 29.89 11.90 -45.20
C LEU A 2 29.87 10.36 -45.27
N ASN A 3 30.03 9.69 -44.13
CA ASN A 3 29.80 8.25 -43.99
C ASN A 3 28.46 8.06 -43.24
N ASP A 4 27.42 7.77 -44.00
CA ASP A 4 26.08 7.41 -43.50
C ASP A 4 26.05 5.91 -43.18
N ASP A 5 26.53 5.52 -41.99
CA ASP A 5 26.29 4.18 -41.45
C ASP A 5 25.05 4.21 -40.56
N ALA A 6 23.88 4.35 -41.19
CA ALA A 6 22.60 4.14 -40.54
C ALA A 6 22.47 2.65 -40.20
N ILE A 7 22.58 2.32 -38.90
CA ILE A 7 22.32 0.98 -38.37
C ILE A 7 20.87 0.63 -38.71
N SER A 8 20.67 -0.14 -39.78
CA SER A 8 19.38 -0.71 -40.14
C SER A 8 19.05 -1.80 -39.14
N LEU A 9 18.35 -1.43 -38.06
CA LEU A 9 17.72 -2.39 -37.18
C LEU A 9 16.72 -3.20 -38.02
N THR A 10 16.92 -4.50 -38.08
CA THR A 10 16.04 -5.37 -38.84
C THR A 10 14.65 -5.37 -38.18
N SER A 11 13.59 -5.51 -38.98
CA SER A 11 12.19 -5.56 -38.51
C SER A 11 11.99 -6.58 -37.37
N SER A 12 12.79 -7.64 -37.35
CA SER A 12 12.79 -8.67 -36.31
C SER A 12 13.34 -8.19 -34.96
N ASP A 13 14.37 -7.34 -34.93
CA ASP A 13 14.93 -6.79 -33.68
C ASP A 13 13.99 -5.78 -33.02
N LEU A 14 13.26 -5.03 -33.84
CA LEU A 14 12.23 -4.10 -33.38
C LEU A 14 11.04 -4.86 -32.77
N ALA A 15 10.63 -5.97 -33.39
CA ALA A 15 9.57 -6.84 -32.88
C ALA A 15 9.96 -7.55 -31.57
N ALA A 16 11.22 -8.01 -31.45
CA ALA A 16 11.74 -8.64 -30.23
C ALA A 16 11.81 -7.65 -29.06
N SER A 17 12.24 -6.41 -29.31
CA SER A 17 12.26 -5.34 -28.29
C SER A 17 10.85 -4.93 -27.85
N ALA A 18 9.88 -4.89 -28.78
CA ALA A 18 8.48 -4.62 -28.45
C ALA A 18 7.83 -5.74 -27.62
N LEU A 19 8.14 -7.00 -27.93
CA LEU A 19 7.68 -8.16 -27.16
C LEU A 19 8.25 -8.18 -25.74
N LEU A 20 9.55 -7.91 -25.58
CA LEU A 20 10.19 -7.80 -24.26
C LEU A 20 9.66 -6.62 -23.44
N GLY A 21 9.48 -5.45 -24.05
CA GLY A 21 8.87 -4.29 -23.40
C GLY A 21 7.42 -4.55 -22.94
N SER A 22 6.61 -5.19 -23.79
CA SER A 22 5.23 -5.56 -23.45
C SER A 22 5.14 -6.60 -22.32
N GLY A 23 6.12 -7.51 -22.24
CA GLY A 23 6.21 -8.50 -21.17
C GLY A 23 6.56 -7.85 -19.83
N GLN A 24 7.47 -6.87 -19.83
CA GLN A 24 7.86 -6.11 -18.64
C GLN A 24 6.70 -5.31 -18.07
N ASP A 25 5.95 -4.61 -18.92
CA ASP A 25 4.77 -3.82 -18.54
C ASP A 25 3.63 -4.72 -18.00
N ASN A 26 3.49 -5.92 -18.57
CA ASN A 26 2.49 -6.89 -18.11
C ASN A 26 2.88 -7.52 -16.76
N ILE A 27 4.17 -7.79 -16.52
CA ILE A 27 4.67 -8.30 -15.24
C ILE A 27 4.56 -7.22 -14.15
N ASP A 28 4.89 -5.96 -14.47
CA ASP A 28 4.75 -4.84 -13.54
C ASP A 28 3.27 -4.56 -13.23
N GLY A 29 2.40 -4.61 -14.24
CA GLY A 29 0.96 -4.52 -14.09
C GLY A 29 0.36 -5.66 -13.26
N MET A 30 0.81 -6.90 -13.48
CA MET A 30 0.42 -8.05 -12.65
C MET A 30 0.88 -7.88 -11.19
N ARG A 31 2.12 -7.43 -10.97
CA ARG A 31 2.65 -7.18 -9.62
C ARG A 31 1.83 -6.11 -8.91
N LYS A 32 1.57 -4.99 -9.59
CA LYS A 32 0.78 -3.86 -9.07
C LYS A 32 -0.65 -4.28 -8.75
N ASN A 33 -1.30 -5.07 -9.62
CA ASN A 33 -2.64 -5.60 -9.38
C ASN A 33 -2.67 -6.60 -8.20
N SER A 34 -1.64 -7.43 -8.06
CA SER A 34 -1.48 -8.30 -6.88
C SER A 34 -1.27 -7.51 -5.59
N TYR A 35 -0.46 -6.45 -5.59
CA TYR A 35 -0.28 -5.59 -4.41
C TYR A 35 -1.56 -4.82 -4.06
N GLU A 36 -2.28 -4.29 -5.05
CA GLU A 36 -3.57 -3.62 -4.84
C GLU A 36 -4.64 -4.57 -4.26
N ARG A 37 -4.65 -5.85 -4.65
CA ARG A 37 -5.56 -6.87 -4.08
C ARG A 37 -5.09 -7.47 -2.76
N MET A 38 -3.78 -7.48 -2.49
CA MET A 38 -3.20 -8.01 -1.25
C MET A 38 -3.30 -7.02 -0.09
N ARG A 39 -3.24 -5.70 -0.36
CA ARG A 39 -3.42 -4.65 0.67
C ARG A 39 -4.73 -4.76 1.46
N PRO A 40 -5.91 -4.93 0.82
CA PRO A 40 -7.17 -5.16 1.55
C PRO A 40 -7.13 -6.39 2.47
N ILE A 41 -6.41 -7.44 2.07
CA ILE A 41 -6.29 -8.68 2.84
C ILE A 41 -5.40 -8.46 4.05
N GLU A 42 -4.25 -7.80 3.90
CA GLU A 42 -3.34 -7.48 5.01
C GLU A 42 -3.98 -6.52 6.02
N GLU A 43 -4.74 -5.53 5.55
CA GLU A 43 -5.52 -4.59 6.38
C GLU A 43 -6.62 -5.30 7.18
N MET A 44 -7.34 -6.20 6.52
CA MET A 44 -8.36 -7.03 7.14
C MET A 44 -7.76 -7.96 8.19
N LEU A 45 -6.61 -8.57 7.91
CA LEU A 45 -5.89 -9.44 8.84
C LEU A 45 -5.36 -8.67 10.05
N ALA A 46 -4.79 -7.47 9.86
CA ALA A 46 -4.32 -6.63 10.98
C ALA A 46 -5.46 -6.21 11.90
N SER A 47 -6.61 -5.83 11.33
CA SER A 47 -7.81 -5.47 12.09
C SER A 47 -8.39 -6.67 12.85
N TYR A 48 -8.47 -7.83 12.18
CA TYR A 48 -8.94 -9.08 12.78
C TYR A 48 -8.04 -9.54 13.93
N LEU A 49 -6.71 -9.51 13.74
CA LEU A 49 -5.75 -9.86 14.78
C LEU A 49 -5.89 -8.94 16.00
N SER A 50 -6.06 -7.63 15.79
CA SER A 50 -6.28 -6.69 16.89
C SER A 50 -7.55 -7.01 17.68
N MET A 51 -8.64 -7.34 16.99
CA MET A 51 -9.91 -7.73 17.65
C MET A 51 -9.74 -8.98 18.52
N VAL A 52 -9.08 -10.01 18.00
CA VAL A 52 -8.83 -11.26 18.76
C VAL A 52 -7.97 -11.00 19.99
N LEU A 53 -6.91 -10.20 19.85
CA LEU A 53 -6.04 -9.83 20.96
C LEU A 53 -6.77 -8.99 22.02
N GLN A 54 -7.65 -8.08 21.61
CA GLN A 54 -8.47 -7.29 22.54
C GLN A 54 -9.46 -8.16 23.32
N ALA A 55 -10.07 -9.15 22.68
CA ALA A 55 -10.94 -10.11 23.38
C ALA A 55 -10.15 -10.91 24.42
N TYR A 56 -8.95 -11.37 24.06
CA TYR A 56 -8.05 -12.06 24.99
C TYR A 56 -7.64 -11.18 26.19
N GLN A 57 -7.31 -9.91 25.95
CA GLN A 57 -7.01 -8.95 27.00
C GLN A 57 -8.20 -8.72 27.93
N ALA A 58 -9.40 -8.60 27.37
CA ALA A 58 -10.61 -8.43 28.17
C ALA A 58 -10.84 -9.62 29.10
N ASP A 59 -10.57 -10.84 28.65
CA ASP A 59 -10.65 -12.02 29.50
C ASP A 59 -9.59 -12.03 30.61
N LEU A 60 -8.34 -11.66 30.32
CA LEU A 60 -7.30 -11.51 31.35
C LEU A 60 -7.64 -10.43 32.39
N ILE A 61 -8.25 -9.33 31.96
CA ILE A 61 -8.66 -8.22 32.84
C ILE A 61 -9.86 -8.63 33.71
N LYS A 62 -10.80 -9.42 33.19
CA LYS A 62 -11.93 -9.95 34.00
C LYS A 62 -11.44 -10.77 35.20
N ASP A 63 -10.33 -11.48 35.07
CA ASP A 63 -9.77 -12.24 36.19
C ASP A 63 -9.13 -11.34 37.25
N LEU A 64 -8.56 -10.20 36.84
CA LEU A 64 -8.08 -9.15 37.76
C LEU A 64 -9.26 -8.50 38.51
N ASP A 65 -10.38 -8.22 37.83
CA ASP A 65 -11.58 -7.58 38.41
C ASP A 65 -12.22 -8.43 39.52
N LYS A 66 -12.06 -9.76 39.45
CA LYS A 66 -12.48 -10.70 40.51
C LYS A 66 -11.58 -10.68 41.76
N GLY A 67 -10.60 -9.76 41.84
CA GLY A 67 -9.68 -9.62 42.95
C GLY A 67 -8.49 -10.57 42.92
N GLN A 68 -8.25 -11.26 41.79
CA GLN A 68 -7.12 -12.15 41.64
C GLN A 68 -5.86 -11.37 41.26
N VAL A 69 -4.80 -11.50 42.07
CA VAL A 69 -3.49 -10.93 41.74
C VAL A 69 -2.95 -11.65 40.51
N LEU A 70 -2.75 -10.93 39.40
CA LEU A 70 -2.13 -11.50 38.21
C LEU A 70 -0.69 -11.89 38.54
N SER A 71 -0.30 -13.09 38.12
CA SER A 71 1.10 -13.49 38.17
C SER A 71 1.96 -12.55 37.31
N PRO A 72 3.25 -12.38 37.62
CA PRO A 72 4.17 -11.60 36.80
C PRO A 72 4.15 -12.03 35.32
N ASP A 73 3.98 -13.32 35.05
CA ASP A 73 3.88 -13.89 33.70
C ASP A 73 2.63 -13.41 32.95
N LYS A 74 1.48 -13.38 33.63
CA LYS A 74 0.21 -12.87 33.07
C LYS A 74 0.29 -11.38 32.77
N VAL A 75 1.00 -10.61 33.60
CA VAL A 75 1.25 -9.18 33.35
C VAL A 75 2.17 -8.98 32.15
N ALA A 76 3.21 -9.81 32.00
CA ALA A 76 4.09 -9.78 30.83
C ALA A 76 3.33 -10.14 29.54
N GLU A 77 2.47 -11.16 29.60
CA GLU A 77 1.60 -11.58 28.51
C GLU A 77 0.60 -10.48 28.12
N LEU A 78 -0.03 -9.82 29.09
CA LEU A 78 -0.94 -8.70 28.84
C LEU A 78 -0.22 -7.53 28.14
N ARG A 79 0.98 -7.17 28.59
CA ARG A 79 1.80 -6.13 27.94
C ARG A 79 2.18 -6.50 26.52
N HIS A 80 2.62 -7.74 26.30
CA HIS A 80 3.03 -8.23 24.98
C HIS A 80 1.85 -8.20 24.00
N THR A 81 0.70 -8.76 24.39
CA THR A 81 -0.50 -8.76 23.55
C THR A 81 -0.99 -7.34 23.25
N THR A 82 -0.83 -6.41 24.19
CA THR A 82 -1.17 -4.99 24.01
C THR A 82 -0.29 -4.30 22.98
N ASP A 83 1.02 -4.49 23.08
CA ASP A 83 1.96 -3.95 22.09
C ASP A 83 1.68 -4.50 20.67
N VAL A 84 1.39 -5.79 20.55
CA VAL A 84 1.03 -6.41 19.26
C VAL A 84 -0.27 -5.82 18.71
N ALA A 85 -1.31 -5.69 19.54
CA ALA A 85 -2.60 -5.11 19.11
C ALA A 85 -2.45 -3.63 18.67
N LEU A 86 -1.64 -2.85 19.39
CA LEU A 86 -1.37 -1.45 19.04
C LEU A 86 -0.62 -1.32 17.71
N ARG A 87 0.37 -2.17 17.46
CA ARG A 87 1.10 -2.18 16.17
C ARG A 87 0.17 -2.56 15.01
N ALA A 88 -0.66 -3.58 15.20
CA ALA A 88 -1.64 -3.99 14.19
C ALA A 88 -2.64 -2.86 13.90
N THR A 89 -3.16 -2.19 14.94
CA THR A 89 -4.06 -1.03 14.81
C THR A 89 -3.39 0.13 14.08
N LYS A 90 -2.13 0.45 14.41
CA LYS A 90 -1.37 1.50 13.71
C LYS A 90 -1.20 1.17 12.23
N GLN A 91 -0.89 -0.08 11.90
CA GLN A 91 -0.76 -0.52 10.51
C GLN A 91 -2.10 -0.39 9.76
N ALA A 92 -3.20 -0.85 10.36
CA ALA A 92 -4.53 -0.72 9.79
C ALA A 92 -4.91 0.76 9.57
N ALA A 93 -4.72 1.63 10.57
CA ALA A 93 -5.01 3.05 10.48
C ALA A 93 -4.17 3.75 9.40
N THR A 94 -2.88 3.40 9.30
CA THR A 94 -1.99 3.95 8.26
C THR A 94 -2.45 3.54 6.87
N ALA A 95 -2.86 2.29 6.71
CA ALA A 95 -3.30 1.75 5.44
C ALA A 95 -4.65 2.36 5.00
N ILE A 96 -5.61 2.49 5.93
CA ILE A 96 -6.87 3.21 5.72
C ILE A 96 -6.59 4.68 5.34
N GLY A 97 -5.69 5.36 6.04
CA GLY A 97 -5.32 6.74 5.70
C GLY A 97 -4.78 6.86 4.27
N ARG A 98 -3.94 5.92 3.83
CA ARG A 98 -3.42 5.87 2.46
C ARG A 98 -4.53 5.62 1.44
N SER A 99 -5.48 4.73 1.72
CA SER A 99 -6.56 4.42 0.79
C SER A 99 -7.51 5.60 0.59
N ILE A 100 -7.80 6.36 1.64
CA ILE A 100 -8.58 7.60 1.56
C ILE A 100 -7.89 8.62 0.65
N VAL A 101 -6.58 8.85 0.85
CA VAL A 101 -5.80 9.80 0.03
C VAL A 101 -5.79 9.38 -1.44
N VAL A 102 -5.62 8.09 -1.73
CA VAL A 102 -5.68 7.56 -3.10
C VAL A 102 -7.06 7.76 -3.73
N ALA A 103 -8.13 7.48 -2.97
CA ALA A 103 -9.51 7.65 -3.44
C ALA A 103 -9.84 9.12 -3.72
N GLU A 104 -9.46 10.02 -2.82
CA GLU A 104 -9.65 11.46 -2.98
C GLU A 104 -8.86 12.00 -4.18
N ARG A 105 -7.60 11.56 -4.35
CA ARG A 105 -6.80 11.91 -5.52
C ARG A 105 -7.45 11.43 -6.82
N HIS A 106 -7.98 10.21 -6.85
CA HIS A 106 -8.72 9.68 -8.00
C HIS A 106 -9.95 10.52 -8.33
N LEU A 107 -10.69 10.99 -7.31
CA LEU A 107 -11.85 11.86 -7.50
C LEU A 107 -11.44 13.20 -8.13
N TRP A 108 -10.47 13.91 -7.54
CA TRP A 108 -10.05 15.23 -8.02
C TRP A 108 -9.49 15.18 -9.45
N VAL A 109 -8.65 14.19 -9.78
CA VAL A 109 -8.10 14.02 -11.15
C VAL A 109 -9.19 13.69 -12.17
N ASN A 110 -10.26 13.00 -11.75
CA ASN A 110 -11.39 12.72 -12.62
C ASN A 110 -12.27 13.95 -12.89
N LEU A 111 -12.37 14.86 -11.93
CA LEU A 111 -13.15 16.09 -12.05
C LEU A 111 -12.40 17.22 -12.78
N ALA A 112 -11.06 17.26 -12.72
CA ALA A 112 -10.25 18.34 -13.26
C ALA A 112 -10.13 18.40 -14.81
N ASP A 113 -10.92 17.60 -15.54
CA ASP A 113 -10.90 17.50 -17.02
C ASP A 113 -9.49 17.33 -17.64
N ILE A 114 -8.61 16.64 -16.91
CA ILE A 114 -7.22 16.40 -17.28
C ILE A 114 -7.15 15.31 -18.39
N GLY A 115 -6.26 15.48 -19.37
CA GLY A 115 -6.06 14.50 -20.43
C GLY A 115 -5.62 13.13 -19.90
N LYS A 116 -6.10 12.03 -20.50
CA LYS A 116 -5.81 10.64 -20.02
C LYS A 116 -4.31 10.35 -19.81
N LYS A 117 -3.43 10.96 -20.61
CA LYS A 117 -1.97 10.82 -20.54
C LYS A 117 -1.39 11.45 -19.26
N GLU A 118 -1.95 12.57 -18.83
CA GLU A 118 -1.51 13.35 -17.66
C GLU A 118 -2.09 12.77 -16.37
N LYS A 119 -3.29 12.19 -16.41
CA LYS A 119 -3.90 11.51 -15.25
C LYS A 119 -2.98 10.46 -14.62
N GLY A 120 -2.28 9.69 -15.45
CA GLY A 120 -1.35 8.66 -14.98
C GLY A 120 -0.21 9.22 -14.12
N PHE A 121 0.25 10.44 -14.39
CA PHE A 121 1.32 11.07 -13.62
C PHE A 121 0.83 11.45 -12.21
N PHE A 122 -0.34 12.07 -12.11
CA PHE A 122 -0.91 12.46 -10.82
C PHE A 122 -1.29 11.24 -9.96
N LEU A 123 -1.91 10.21 -10.54
CA LEU A 123 -2.37 9.04 -9.80
C LEU A 123 -1.22 8.18 -9.22
N ASN A 124 -0.05 8.21 -9.87
CA ASN A 124 1.09 7.39 -9.46
C ASN A 124 2.11 8.12 -8.59
N ALA A 125 1.94 9.42 -8.34
CA ALA A 125 2.86 10.16 -7.48
C ALA A 125 2.86 9.57 -6.04
N PRO A 126 4.00 9.54 -5.33
CA PRO A 126 4.03 9.08 -3.96
C PRO A 126 3.09 9.91 -3.07
N VAL A 127 2.49 9.26 -2.07
CA VAL A 127 1.66 9.94 -1.07
C VAL A 127 2.59 10.68 -0.10
N SER A 128 2.54 12.02 -0.14
CA SER A 128 3.26 12.90 0.79
C SER A 128 2.34 13.28 1.96
N PRO A 129 2.85 13.35 3.20
CA PRO A 129 2.07 13.85 4.34
C PRO A 129 1.75 15.35 4.26
N PHE A 130 2.41 16.11 3.37
CA PHE A 130 2.23 17.56 3.25
C PHE A 130 1.43 17.99 2.01
N GLU A 131 1.40 17.16 0.97
CA GLU A 131 0.84 17.54 -0.34
C GLU A 131 0.07 16.38 -0.97
N LEU A 132 -1.17 16.65 -1.41
CA LEU A 132 -2.08 15.64 -1.98
C LEU A 132 -1.52 14.99 -3.25
N PHE A 133 -0.70 15.70 -4.02
CA PHE A 133 -0.05 15.23 -5.25
C PHE A 133 1.47 15.09 -5.14
N GLY A 134 2.06 15.42 -3.98
CA GLY A 134 3.52 15.50 -3.81
C GLY A 134 4.18 16.44 -4.81
N THR A 135 5.45 16.14 -5.15
CA THR A 135 6.27 16.94 -6.06
C THR A 135 5.85 16.87 -7.54
N SER A 136 4.72 16.21 -7.86
CA SER A 136 4.18 16.18 -9.23
C SER A 136 3.57 17.50 -9.67
N ILE A 137 3.47 18.48 -8.78
CA ILE A 137 3.13 19.85 -9.13
C ILE A 137 4.43 20.66 -9.05
N GLU A 138 4.99 21.04 -10.19
CA GLU A 138 6.01 22.09 -10.22
C GLU A 138 5.33 23.41 -9.86
N THR A 139 5.88 24.10 -8.85
CA THR A 139 5.41 25.42 -8.40
C THR A 139 6.21 26.52 -9.06
#